data_AF-A0A9E0KY82-F1
#
_entry.id   AF-A0A9E0KY82-F1
#
_cell.length_a   1.000
_cell.length_b   1.000
_cell.length_c   1.000
_cell.angle_alpha   90.00
_cell.angle_beta   90.00
_cell.angle_gamma   90.00
#
_symmetry.space_group_name_H-M   'P 1'
#
loop_
_entity.id
_entity.type
_entity.pdbx_description
1 polymer ?
#
loop_
_entity_poly.entity_id
_entity_poly.type
_entity_poly.pdbx_seq_one_letter_code
_entity_poly.pdbx_strand_id
1 'polypeptide(L)'
;MRIDSYDGRLVMFLPHLAYDLSQFLFFPVNQVIVGLCYLQPQQSVWNENGFEKQDIHGSGKSLESLKNDVLRQVDIAYNEQDLVRLYDSLPSVSAQNDLIGRAWKGRILRTNRSVLDLAEWCVIRPLTKLGFGWGKRYRTADKGDPLLFRWKSKFFVPVPIWGNVGMTDISWRGQSTATMNYDHQPWKDYFKLLSNENGKMVLLGLWTHKHITGGWFTLTLDTDMPINM
;
A
#
# COMPACT_ATOMS: atom_id res chain seq x y z
N MET A 1 -25.06 -4.06 -0.14
CA MET A 1 -24.08 -4.11 0.96
C MET A 1 -24.34 -5.39 1.73
N ARG A 2 -23.29 -6.12 2.11
CA ARG A 2 -23.39 -7.35 2.91
C ARG A 2 -22.42 -7.24 4.10
N ILE A 3 -22.83 -7.73 5.26
CA ILE A 3 -21.96 -7.83 6.44
C ILE A 3 -22.01 -9.29 6.88
N ASP A 4 -20.84 -9.91 6.95
CA ASP A 4 -20.69 -11.31 7.33
C ASP A 4 -19.99 -11.39 8.69
N SER A 5 -20.33 -12.38 9.51
CA SER A 5 -19.65 -12.65 10.78
C SER A 5 -18.75 -13.87 10.70
N TYR A 6 -17.52 -13.73 11.21
CA TYR A 6 -16.52 -14.78 11.26
C TYR A 6 -15.79 -14.73 12.60
N ASP A 7 -15.90 -15.78 13.40
CA ASP A 7 -15.23 -15.90 14.71
C ASP A 7 -15.37 -14.64 15.59
N GLY A 8 -16.59 -14.09 15.64
CA GLY A 8 -16.90 -12.88 16.43
C GLY A 8 -16.40 -11.56 15.82
N ARG A 9 -15.96 -11.57 14.56
CA ARG A 9 -15.59 -10.38 13.77
C ARG A 9 -16.67 -10.11 12.74
N LEU A 10 -16.85 -8.84 12.37
CA LEU A 10 -17.78 -8.41 11.33
C LEU A 10 -16.99 -7.84 10.14
N VAL A 11 -17.32 -8.33 8.96
CA VAL A 11 -16.63 -7.95 7.72
C VAL A 11 -17.64 -7.46 6.71
N MET A 12 -17.45 -6.21 6.28
CA MET A 12 -18.33 -5.56 5.31
C MET A 12 -17.83 -5.79 3.87
N PHE A 13 -18.79 -6.04 2.99
CA PHE A 13 -18.61 -6.12 1.55
C PHE A 13 -19.54 -5.11 0.88
N LEU A 14 -18.95 -4.22 0.09
CA LEU A 14 -19.69 -3.24 -0.68
C LEU A 14 -19.99 -3.79 -2.08
N PRO A 15 -21.17 -3.50 -2.67
CA PRO A 15 -21.44 -3.79 -4.06
C PRO A 15 -20.60 -2.88 -4.97
N HIS A 16 -20.33 -3.30 -6.21
CA HIS A 16 -19.52 -2.53 -7.17
C HIS A 16 -19.99 -1.07 -7.32
N LEU A 17 -21.31 -0.88 -7.43
CA LEU A 17 -21.93 0.45 -7.53
C LEU A 17 -21.51 1.42 -6.41
N ALA A 18 -21.24 0.92 -5.20
CA ALA A 18 -20.80 1.78 -4.10
C ALA A 18 -19.37 2.32 -4.33
N TYR A 19 -18.51 1.57 -5.03
CA TYR A 19 -17.17 2.03 -5.42
C TYR A 19 -17.26 3.10 -6.50
N ASP A 20 -18.03 2.86 -7.55
CA ASP A 20 -18.21 3.81 -8.65
C ASP A 20 -18.77 5.15 -8.16
N LEU A 21 -19.84 5.10 -7.35
CA LEU A 21 -20.47 6.29 -6.79
C LEU A 21 -19.54 7.03 -5.83
N SER A 22 -18.83 6.31 -4.95
CA SER A 22 -17.90 6.94 -4.01
C SER A 22 -16.75 7.60 -4.75
N GLN A 23 -16.17 6.92 -5.75
CA GLN A 23 -15.12 7.50 -6.56
C GLN A 23 -15.57 8.77 -7.30
N PHE A 24 -16.78 8.77 -7.87
CA PHE A 24 -17.34 9.96 -8.51
C PHE A 24 -17.49 11.12 -7.52
N LEU A 25 -18.09 10.87 -6.35
CA LEU A 25 -18.30 11.88 -5.32
C LEU A 25 -16.98 12.44 -4.75
N PHE A 26 -15.97 11.59 -4.63
CA PHE A 26 -14.65 11.96 -4.09
C PHE A 26 -13.65 12.36 -5.20
N PHE A 27 -14.09 12.48 -6.46
CA PHE A 27 -13.21 12.89 -7.55
C PHE A 27 -12.45 14.20 -7.27
N PRO A 28 -13.07 15.27 -6.73
CA PRO A 28 -12.34 16.49 -6.39
C PRO A 28 -11.21 16.26 -5.36
N VAL A 29 -11.47 15.42 -4.34
CA VAL A 29 -10.46 15.07 -3.33
C VAL A 29 -9.32 14.28 -3.99
N ASN A 30 -9.65 13.37 -4.90
CA ASN A 30 -8.65 12.60 -5.63
C ASN A 30 -7.79 13.50 -6.53
N GLN A 31 -8.35 14.54 -7.14
CA GLN A 31 -7.58 15.55 -7.89
C GLN A 31 -6.65 16.38 -6.97
N VAL A 32 -7.08 16.68 -5.75
CA VAL A 32 -6.20 17.34 -4.76
C VAL A 32 -5.02 16.42 -4.41
N ILE A 33 -5.27 15.13 -4.16
CA ILE A 33 -4.22 14.14 -3.90
C ILE A 33 -3.23 14.08 -5.08
N VAL A 34 -3.73 14.07 -6.32
CA VAL A 34 -2.89 14.14 -7.53
C VAL A 34 -2.03 15.40 -7.53
N GLY A 35 -2.62 16.57 -7.27
CA GLY A 35 -1.88 17.83 -7.18
C GLY A 35 -0.79 17.78 -6.10
N LEU A 36 -1.09 17.19 -4.94
CA LEU A 36 -0.12 17.03 -3.85
C LEU A 36 1.06 16.14 -4.26
N CYS A 37 0.88 15.11 -5.10
CA CYS A 37 2.00 14.32 -5.61
C CYS A 37 2.98 15.17 -6.43
N TYR A 38 2.49 16.13 -7.21
CA TYR A 38 3.35 17.05 -7.97
C TYR A 38 3.99 18.13 -7.11
N LEU A 39 3.34 18.48 -5.99
CA LEU A 39 3.81 19.50 -5.05
C LEU A 39 4.69 18.94 -3.91
N GLN A 40 4.81 17.61 -3.80
CA GLN A 40 5.60 17.02 -2.73
C GLN A 40 7.07 17.46 -2.88
N PRO A 41 7.80 17.69 -1.77
CA PRO A 41 9.14 18.29 -1.81
C PRO A 41 10.16 17.52 -2.66
N GLN A 42 9.99 16.20 -2.75
CA GLN A 42 10.88 15.32 -3.49
C GLN A 42 10.17 14.84 -4.76
N GLN A 43 10.71 15.18 -5.94
CA GLN A 43 10.21 14.65 -7.21
C GLN A 43 10.69 13.20 -7.40
N SER A 44 10.13 12.31 -6.59
CA SER A 44 10.55 10.92 -6.37
C SER A 44 10.20 10.02 -7.55
N VAL A 45 10.99 10.10 -8.61
CA VAL A 45 10.79 9.35 -9.86
C VAL A 45 11.86 8.28 -9.99
N TRP A 46 11.49 7.01 -9.85
CA TRP A 46 12.45 5.89 -9.69
C TRP A 46 12.36 4.82 -10.78
N ASN A 47 11.38 4.86 -11.68
CA ASN A 47 11.09 3.80 -12.65
C ASN A 47 10.95 4.32 -14.10
N GLU A 48 11.66 5.41 -14.41
CA GLU A 48 11.70 5.99 -15.77
C GLU A 48 12.92 5.48 -16.54
N ASN A 49 12.97 5.77 -17.85
CA ASN A 49 14.12 5.41 -18.67
C ASN A 49 15.43 5.99 -18.10
N GLY A 50 16.46 5.14 -17.95
CA GLY A 50 17.74 5.52 -17.36
C GLY A 50 17.78 5.42 -15.82
N PHE A 51 16.80 4.74 -15.21
CA PHE A 51 16.74 4.50 -13.77
C PHE A 51 18.02 3.84 -13.22
N GLU A 52 18.76 3.10 -14.06
CA GLU A 52 20.02 2.41 -13.72
C GLU A 52 21.15 3.39 -13.38
N LYS A 53 21.05 4.64 -13.86
CA LYS A 53 22.03 5.70 -13.62
C LYS A 53 21.66 6.59 -12.42
N GLN A 54 20.50 6.36 -11.81
CA GLN A 54 20.05 7.17 -10.69
C GLN A 54 20.89 6.90 -9.45
N ASP A 55 21.26 7.97 -8.74
CA ASP A 55 21.96 7.85 -7.48
C ASP A 55 21.00 7.33 -6.40
N ILE A 56 21.31 6.12 -5.92
CA ILE A 56 20.60 5.47 -4.83
C ILE A 56 21.48 5.31 -3.59
N HIS A 57 22.64 5.96 -3.46
CA HIS A 57 23.61 5.73 -2.37
C HIS A 57 23.00 5.81 -0.95
N GLY A 58 21.95 6.60 -0.74
CA GLY A 58 21.19 6.63 0.51
C GLY A 58 21.99 7.18 1.68
N SER A 59 21.71 6.72 2.90
CA SER A 59 22.38 7.20 4.12
C SER A 59 23.67 6.45 4.46
N GLY A 60 24.05 5.44 3.67
CA GLY A 60 25.16 4.54 3.98
C GLY A 60 24.80 3.37 4.89
N LYS A 61 23.54 3.26 5.31
CA LYS A 61 23.05 2.13 6.11
C LYS A 61 23.10 0.81 5.33
N SER A 62 23.35 -0.30 6.04
CA SER A 62 23.28 -1.63 5.43
C SER A 62 21.83 -2.05 5.16
N LEU A 63 21.62 -2.83 4.11
CA LEU A 63 20.29 -3.34 3.74
C LEU A 63 19.67 -4.19 4.85
N GLU A 64 20.46 -5.00 5.55
CA GLU A 64 20.00 -5.82 6.67
C GLU A 64 19.53 -4.96 7.84
N SER A 65 20.30 -3.93 8.21
CA SER A 65 19.92 -3.02 9.29
C SER A 65 18.64 -2.25 8.93
N LEU A 66 18.53 -1.79 7.68
CA LEU A 66 17.34 -1.10 7.19
C LEU A 66 16.11 -2.01 7.17
N LYS A 67 16.23 -3.24 6.64
CA LYS A 67 15.19 -4.26 6.66
C LYS A 67 14.72 -4.53 8.09
N ASN A 68 15.66 -4.68 9.02
CA ASN A 68 15.34 -4.90 10.43
C ASN A 68 14.58 -3.72 11.05
N ASP A 69 14.95 -2.49 10.75
CA ASP A 69 14.22 -1.31 11.23
C ASP A 69 12.80 -1.24 10.70
N VAL A 70 12.60 -1.56 9.41
CA VAL A 70 11.28 -1.62 8.80
C VAL A 70 10.42 -2.71 9.45
N LEU A 71 10.98 -3.92 9.63
CA LEU A 71 10.28 -5.05 10.25
C LEU A 71 9.97 -4.82 11.74
N ARG A 72 10.87 -4.16 12.47
CA ARG A 72 10.68 -3.74 13.87
C ARG A 72 9.77 -2.53 14.01
N GLN A 73 9.33 -1.95 12.89
CA GLN A 73 8.40 -0.84 12.88
C GLN A 73 8.93 0.40 13.63
N VAL A 74 10.24 0.66 13.53
CA VAL A 74 10.88 1.82 14.19
C VAL A 74 10.21 3.11 13.71
N ASP A 75 9.81 4.00 14.63
CA ASP A 75 9.10 5.24 14.29
C ASP A 75 10.07 6.37 13.89
N ILE A 76 10.66 6.25 12.71
CA ILE A 76 11.58 7.22 12.12
C ILE A 76 11.11 7.65 10.73
N ALA A 77 11.69 8.76 10.25
CA ALA A 77 11.63 9.09 8.84
C ALA A 77 12.82 8.44 8.13
N TYR A 78 12.54 7.59 7.15
CA TYR A 78 13.53 6.90 6.35
C TYR A 78 14.03 7.82 5.22
N ASN A 79 15.30 7.64 4.87
CA ASN A 79 15.81 8.18 3.62
C ASN A 79 15.19 7.40 2.45
N GLU A 80 14.71 8.08 1.42
CA GLU A 80 14.00 7.41 0.34
C GLU A 80 14.91 6.53 -0.52
N GLN A 81 16.14 6.98 -0.80
CA GLN A 81 17.12 6.21 -1.56
C GLN A 81 17.49 4.90 -0.84
N ASP A 82 17.52 4.91 0.50
CA ASP A 82 17.66 3.69 1.29
C ASP A 82 16.49 2.71 1.03
N LEU A 83 15.24 3.21 0.99
CA LEU A 83 14.07 2.39 0.69
C LEU A 83 14.08 1.86 -0.75
N VAL A 84 14.52 2.66 -1.72
CA VAL A 84 14.71 2.22 -3.11
C VAL A 84 15.76 1.12 -3.19
N ARG A 85 16.92 1.30 -2.54
CA ARG A 85 17.97 0.27 -2.46
C ARG A 85 17.46 -1.02 -1.86
N LEU A 86 16.69 -0.93 -0.77
CA LEU A 86 16.07 -2.09 -0.17
C LEU A 86 15.12 -2.75 -1.17
N TYR A 87 14.17 -1.99 -1.72
CA TYR A 87 13.16 -2.50 -2.64
C TYR A 87 13.76 -3.22 -3.85
N ASP A 88 14.79 -2.65 -4.48
CA ASP A 88 15.50 -3.23 -5.62
C ASP A 88 16.20 -4.56 -5.28
N SER A 89 16.60 -4.74 -4.01
CA SER A 89 17.22 -5.98 -3.53
C SER A 89 16.22 -7.09 -3.19
N LEU A 90 14.92 -6.77 -3.09
CA LEU A 90 13.90 -7.72 -2.65
C LEU A 90 13.37 -8.59 -3.80
N PRO A 91 13.04 -9.87 -3.52
CA PRO A 91 12.42 -10.73 -4.51
C PRO A 91 11.03 -10.24 -4.90
N SER A 92 10.68 -10.42 -6.18
CA SER A 92 9.33 -10.17 -6.68
C SER A 92 8.31 -11.11 -6.07
N VAL A 93 7.08 -10.62 -5.98
CA VAL A 93 5.88 -11.39 -5.62
C VAL A 93 4.93 -11.43 -6.81
N SER A 94 4.05 -12.43 -6.86
CA SER A 94 3.03 -12.56 -7.90
C SER A 94 1.66 -12.13 -7.39
N ALA A 95 0.91 -11.39 -8.21
CA ALA A 95 -0.46 -11.02 -7.92
C ALA A 95 -1.32 -12.24 -7.63
N GLN A 96 -1.23 -13.27 -8.48
CA GLN A 96 -2.06 -14.49 -8.39
C GLN A 96 -1.75 -15.32 -7.16
N ASN A 97 -0.46 -15.55 -6.88
CA ASN A 97 -0.06 -16.52 -5.86
C ASN A 97 0.10 -15.88 -4.47
N ASP A 98 0.52 -14.62 -4.42
CA ASP A 98 0.96 -13.99 -3.17
C ASP A 98 -0.01 -12.95 -2.62
N LEU A 99 -0.86 -12.33 -3.46
CA LEU A 99 -1.71 -11.20 -3.04
C LEU A 99 -3.21 -11.47 -3.15
N ILE A 100 -3.69 -12.01 -4.27
CA ILE A 100 -5.11 -12.32 -4.48
C ILE A 100 -5.58 -13.37 -3.45
N GLY A 101 -6.81 -13.20 -2.95
CA GLY A 101 -7.37 -14.06 -1.92
C GLY A 101 -6.82 -13.78 -0.52
N ARG A 102 -6.23 -12.59 -0.27
CA ARG A 102 -5.60 -12.23 1.01
C ARG A 102 -5.97 -10.83 1.48
N ALA A 103 -5.83 -10.59 2.79
CA ALA A 103 -5.92 -9.28 3.39
C ALA A 103 -4.67 -8.95 4.20
N TRP A 104 -4.45 -7.66 4.38
CA TRP A 104 -3.19 -7.11 4.80
C TRP A 104 -3.40 -6.00 5.82
N LYS A 105 -2.52 -5.92 6.81
CA LYS A 105 -2.36 -4.79 7.73
C LYS A 105 -1.36 -3.81 7.13
N GLY A 106 -1.76 -2.56 6.99
CA GLY A 106 -0.93 -1.51 6.43
C GLY A 106 -0.15 -0.75 7.51
N ARG A 107 1.05 -0.29 7.15
CA ARG A 107 1.80 0.72 7.92
C ARG A 107 2.56 1.62 6.95
N ILE A 108 2.44 2.93 7.10
CA ILE A 108 3.18 3.90 6.29
C ILE A 108 4.63 3.96 6.78
N LEU A 109 5.57 4.01 5.84
CA LEU A 109 6.99 4.29 6.09
C LEU A 109 7.22 5.75 5.74
N ARG A 110 7.39 6.58 6.76
CA ARG A 110 7.55 8.03 6.59
C ARG A 110 8.88 8.35 5.93
N THR A 111 8.87 9.31 5.01
CA THR A 111 10.09 9.95 4.47
C THR A 111 10.12 11.45 4.79
N ASN A 112 9.05 11.98 5.40
CA ASN A 112 8.75 13.40 5.61
C ASN A 112 8.75 14.23 4.31
N ARG A 113 8.57 13.58 3.15
CA ARG A 113 8.69 14.22 1.84
C ARG A 113 7.70 13.68 0.80
N SER A 114 6.77 12.83 1.22
CA SER A 114 5.79 12.17 0.37
C SER A 114 4.36 12.50 0.79
N VAL A 115 3.40 12.34 -0.12
CA VAL A 115 1.97 12.54 0.18
C VAL A 115 1.48 11.59 1.28
N LEU A 116 2.00 10.36 1.35
CA LEU A 116 1.64 9.44 2.43
C LEU A 116 2.10 9.92 3.81
N ASP A 117 3.10 10.80 3.93
CA ASP A 117 3.43 11.42 5.21
C ASP A 117 2.27 12.29 5.73
N LEU A 118 1.58 13.01 4.84
CA LEU A 118 0.39 13.78 5.20
C LEU A 118 -0.75 12.87 5.66
N ALA A 119 -0.97 11.76 4.95
CA ALA A 119 -1.96 10.76 5.35
C ALA A 119 -1.63 10.15 6.72
N GLU A 120 -0.36 9.86 6.98
CA GLU A 120 0.11 9.32 8.26
C GLU A 120 -0.20 10.29 9.42
N TRP A 121 0.13 11.57 9.28
CA TRP A 121 -0.06 12.56 10.33
C TRP A 121 -1.52 12.97 10.52
N CYS A 122 -2.25 13.22 9.44
CA CYS A 122 -3.58 13.81 9.48
C CYS A 122 -4.70 12.77 9.62
N VAL A 123 -4.46 11.52 9.23
CA VAL A 123 -5.50 10.48 9.17
C VAL A 123 -5.10 9.26 9.98
N ILE A 124 -4.01 8.58 9.62
CA ILE A 124 -3.69 7.26 10.16
C ILE A 124 -3.35 7.32 11.65
N ARG A 125 -2.46 8.22 12.09
CA ARG A 125 -2.09 8.34 13.51
C ARG A 125 -3.28 8.71 14.41
N PRO A 126 -4.08 9.75 14.09
CA PRO A 126 -5.28 10.05 14.86
C PRO A 126 -6.24 8.86 14.96
N LEU A 127 -6.53 8.21 13.83
CA LEU A 127 -7.43 7.05 13.80
C LEU A 127 -6.88 5.85 14.59
N THR A 128 -5.56 5.63 14.54
CA THR A 128 -4.90 4.59 15.33
C THR A 128 -5.09 4.80 16.83
N LYS A 129 -5.02 6.06 17.32
CA LYS A 129 -5.32 6.38 18.73
C LYS A 129 -6.78 6.07 19.11
N LEU A 130 -7.70 6.09 18.15
CA LEU A 130 -9.11 5.71 18.33
C LEU A 130 -9.36 4.19 18.14
N GLY A 131 -8.28 3.41 17.96
CA GLY A 131 -8.34 1.96 17.80
C GLY A 131 -8.61 1.49 16.38
N PHE A 132 -8.47 2.34 15.37
CA PHE A 132 -8.55 1.95 13.97
C PHE A 132 -7.16 1.54 13.44
N GLY A 133 -7.06 0.33 12.90
CA GLY A 133 -6.00 -0.03 11.96
C GLY A 133 -6.45 0.21 10.52
N TRP A 134 -5.51 0.23 9.59
CA TRP A 134 -5.79 0.23 8.16
C TRP A 134 -5.11 -0.95 7.47
N GLY A 135 -5.50 -1.19 6.24
CA GLY A 135 -5.05 -2.33 5.47
C GLY A 135 -5.57 -2.32 4.06
N LYS A 136 -5.36 -3.44 3.37
CA LYS A 136 -5.85 -3.70 2.01
C LYS A 136 -6.41 -5.11 1.95
N ARG A 137 -7.33 -5.37 1.02
CA ARG A 137 -7.88 -6.71 0.78
C ARG A 137 -8.00 -6.95 -0.71
N TYR A 138 -7.51 -8.09 -1.19
CA TYR A 138 -7.58 -8.49 -2.60
C TYR A 138 -8.41 -9.75 -2.69
N ARG A 139 -9.59 -9.67 -3.31
CA ARG A 139 -10.53 -10.79 -3.36
C ARG A 139 -10.30 -11.63 -4.60
N THR A 140 -10.29 -10.97 -5.75
CA THR A 140 -10.07 -11.56 -7.08
C THR A 140 -9.10 -10.69 -7.87
N ALA A 141 -8.76 -11.09 -9.08
CA ALA A 141 -7.89 -10.30 -9.97
C ALA A 141 -8.49 -8.93 -10.32
N ASP A 142 -9.81 -8.80 -10.31
CA ASP A 142 -10.57 -7.61 -10.69
C ASP A 142 -11.29 -6.94 -9.51
N LYS A 143 -11.15 -7.45 -8.28
CA LYS A 143 -11.85 -6.90 -7.11
C LYS A 143 -10.97 -6.82 -5.88
N GLY A 144 -10.88 -5.62 -5.32
CA GLY A 144 -10.16 -5.37 -4.09
C GLY A 144 -10.61 -4.11 -3.36
N ASP A 145 -10.18 -4.01 -2.11
CA ASP A 145 -10.35 -2.86 -1.25
C ASP A 145 -8.98 -2.18 -1.07
N PRO A 146 -8.73 -1.05 -1.75
CA PRO A 146 -7.45 -0.34 -1.66
C PRO A 146 -7.20 0.28 -0.29
N LEU A 147 -8.28 0.49 0.47
CA LEU A 147 -8.27 0.93 1.85
C LEU A 147 -9.34 0.18 2.64
N LEU A 148 -8.91 -0.47 3.71
CA LEU A 148 -9.76 -1.20 4.62
C LEU A 148 -9.47 -0.75 6.04
N PHE A 149 -10.45 -0.13 6.69
CA PHE A 149 -10.35 0.20 8.11
C PHE A 149 -10.77 -0.96 8.99
N ARG A 150 -10.11 -1.05 10.14
CA ARG A 150 -10.22 -2.15 11.08
C ARG A 150 -10.38 -1.59 12.47
N TRP A 151 -11.61 -1.52 12.96
CA TRP A 151 -11.85 -1.00 14.30
C TRP A 151 -11.66 -2.10 15.34
N LYS A 152 -10.69 -1.89 16.23
CA LYS A 152 -10.28 -2.82 17.31
C LYS A 152 -10.10 -4.26 16.86
N SER A 153 -9.69 -4.46 15.59
CA SER A 153 -9.59 -5.78 14.93
C SER A 153 -10.89 -6.61 14.91
N LYS A 154 -12.04 -5.99 15.14
CA LYS A 154 -13.35 -6.65 15.18
C LYS A 154 -14.25 -6.29 14.01
N PHE A 155 -14.17 -5.04 13.53
CA PHE A 155 -15.02 -4.55 12.45
C PHE A 155 -14.16 -4.10 11.28
N PHE A 156 -14.40 -4.69 10.11
CA PHE A 156 -13.62 -4.46 8.91
C PHE A 156 -14.49 -3.78 7.87
N VAL A 157 -14.17 -2.53 7.55
CA VAL A 157 -15.00 -1.64 6.73
C VAL A 157 -14.16 -1.13 5.55
N PRO A 158 -14.49 -1.49 4.31
CA PRO A 158 -13.81 -0.96 3.14
C PRO A 158 -14.15 0.52 2.98
N VAL A 159 -13.18 1.31 2.52
CA VAL A 159 -13.32 2.75 2.27
C VAL A 159 -13.16 2.98 0.76
N PRO A 160 -14.27 3.06 0.01
CA PRO A 160 -14.24 2.99 -1.45
C PRO A 160 -13.97 4.34 -2.15
N ILE A 161 -13.43 5.34 -1.43
CA ILE A 161 -13.23 6.71 -1.95
C ILE A 161 -12.30 6.80 -3.17
N TRP A 162 -11.52 5.74 -3.40
CA TRP A 162 -10.59 5.60 -4.52
C TRP A 162 -11.05 4.61 -5.58
N GLY A 163 -12.29 4.14 -5.49
CA GLY A 163 -12.81 3.13 -6.40
C GLY A 163 -12.36 1.71 -6.05
N ASN A 164 -12.68 0.79 -6.95
CA ASN A 164 -12.24 -0.60 -6.90
C ASN A 164 -10.78 -0.72 -7.41
N VAL A 165 -10.17 -1.87 -7.20
CA VAL A 165 -8.81 -2.15 -7.69
C VAL A 165 -8.70 -3.53 -8.32
N GLY A 166 -7.85 -3.61 -9.33
CA GLY A 166 -7.38 -4.86 -9.92
C GLY A 166 -5.95 -5.19 -9.48
N MET A 167 -5.59 -6.47 -9.58
CA MET A 167 -4.26 -7.00 -9.29
C MET A 167 -3.67 -7.63 -10.55
N THR A 168 -2.50 -7.16 -10.99
CA THR A 168 -1.75 -7.71 -12.12
C THR A 168 -0.25 -7.68 -11.84
N ASP A 169 0.55 -8.40 -12.61
CA ASP A 169 2.01 -8.28 -12.53
C ASP A 169 2.49 -7.23 -13.54
N ILE A 170 3.18 -6.19 -13.06
CA ILE A 170 3.69 -5.07 -13.87
C ILE A 170 5.19 -4.90 -13.61
N SER A 171 5.94 -4.54 -14.66
CA SER A 171 7.37 -4.29 -14.55
C SER A 171 7.68 -3.02 -13.73
N TRP A 172 8.56 -3.17 -12.76
CA TRP A 172 9.22 -2.10 -12.02
C TRP A 172 10.74 -2.30 -12.10
N ARG A 173 11.45 -1.32 -12.66
CA ARG A 173 12.90 -1.30 -12.86
C ARG A 173 13.40 -2.59 -13.53
N GLY A 174 12.67 -3.01 -14.57
CA GLY A 174 12.97 -4.20 -15.36
C GLY A 174 12.49 -5.53 -14.78
N GLN A 175 11.89 -5.55 -13.58
CA GLN A 175 11.41 -6.77 -12.93
C GLN A 175 9.89 -6.77 -12.79
N SER A 176 9.24 -7.83 -13.28
CA SER A 176 7.81 -8.04 -13.07
C SER A 176 7.53 -8.30 -11.59
N THR A 177 6.51 -7.63 -11.03
CA THR A 177 6.06 -7.85 -9.66
C THR A 177 4.58 -7.51 -9.49
N ALA A 178 3.95 -8.10 -8.48
CA ALA A 178 2.55 -7.85 -8.17
C ALA A 178 2.31 -6.36 -8.00
N THR A 179 1.26 -5.88 -8.66
CA THR A 179 0.90 -4.47 -8.70
C THR A 179 -0.61 -4.33 -8.58
N MET A 180 -1.04 -3.49 -7.64
CA MET A 180 -2.43 -3.07 -7.53
C MET A 180 -2.65 -1.86 -8.43
N ASN A 181 -3.68 -1.90 -9.26
CA ASN A 181 -4.08 -0.80 -10.13
C ASN A 181 -5.41 -0.25 -9.64
N TYR A 182 -5.48 1.07 -9.46
CA TYR A 182 -6.72 1.72 -9.05
C TYR A 182 -7.60 2.01 -10.26
N ASP A 183 -8.86 1.59 -10.19
CA ASP A 183 -9.81 1.87 -11.26
C ASP A 183 -10.03 3.38 -11.37
N HIS A 184 -9.96 3.90 -12.61
CA HIS A 184 -10.05 5.32 -12.95
C HIS A 184 -9.18 6.30 -12.15
N GLN A 185 -8.15 5.83 -11.44
CA GLN A 185 -7.10 6.65 -10.87
C GLN A 185 -5.77 6.28 -11.52
N PRO A 186 -4.90 7.25 -11.84
CA PRO A 186 -3.57 6.99 -12.38
C PRO A 186 -2.60 6.55 -11.28
N TRP A 187 -3.03 5.64 -10.42
CA TRP A 187 -2.30 5.20 -9.24
C TRP A 187 -1.98 3.72 -9.30
N LYS A 188 -0.82 3.35 -8.76
CA LYS A 188 -0.39 1.95 -8.65
C LYS A 188 0.31 1.72 -7.32
N ASP A 189 0.12 0.53 -6.74
CA ASP A 189 0.96 0.04 -5.66
C ASP A 189 1.81 -1.12 -6.18
N TYR A 190 3.14 -0.98 -6.17
CA TYR A 190 4.06 -2.07 -6.52
C TYR A 190 4.54 -2.76 -5.25
N PHE A 191 4.63 -4.10 -5.26
CA PHE A 191 4.97 -4.88 -4.08
C PHE A 191 6.21 -5.73 -4.27
N LYS A 192 7.01 -5.87 -3.21
CA LYS A 192 8.12 -6.83 -3.12
C LYS A 192 8.09 -7.55 -1.77
N LEU A 193 8.63 -8.76 -1.73
CA LEU A 193 8.65 -9.54 -0.50
C LEU A 193 9.74 -9.04 0.45
N LEU A 194 9.35 -8.47 1.60
CA LEU A 194 10.29 -7.99 2.62
C LEU A 194 10.73 -9.11 3.56
N SER A 195 9.79 -9.92 4.03
CA SER A 195 10.05 -11.10 4.87
C SER A 195 8.93 -12.13 4.72
N ASN A 196 9.28 -13.41 4.89
CA ASN A 196 8.34 -14.52 5.00
C ASN A 196 8.84 -15.50 6.06
N GLU A 197 8.88 -15.04 7.31
CA GLU A 197 9.38 -15.84 8.43
C GLU A 197 8.21 -16.36 9.26
N ASN A 198 8.19 -17.68 9.53
CA ASN A 198 7.19 -18.33 10.37
C ASN A 198 5.73 -18.05 9.94
N GLY A 199 5.48 -17.96 8.63
CA GLY A 199 4.15 -17.65 8.07
C GLY A 199 3.75 -16.17 8.18
N LYS A 200 4.59 -15.32 8.78
CA LYS A 200 4.38 -13.87 8.83
C LYS A 200 4.97 -13.22 7.58
N MET A 201 4.20 -13.26 6.50
CA MET A 201 4.56 -12.57 5.26
C MET A 201 4.42 -11.05 5.44
N VAL A 202 5.47 -10.32 5.06
CA VAL A 202 5.50 -8.86 5.03
C VAL A 202 5.97 -8.42 3.64
N LEU A 203 5.21 -7.55 3.01
CA LEU A 203 5.56 -6.91 1.75
C LEU A 203 6.03 -5.48 2.00
N LEU A 204 7.02 -5.04 1.22
CA LEU A 204 7.32 -3.62 1.04
C LEU A 204 6.53 -3.13 -0.18
N GLY A 205 5.73 -2.09 0.02
CA GLY A 205 4.87 -1.48 -0.98
C GLY A 205 5.31 -0.06 -1.31
N LEU A 206 5.17 0.30 -2.57
CA LEU A 206 5.41 1.64 -3.09
C LEU A 206 4.16 2.12 -3.82
N TRP A 207 3.56 3.21 -3.35
CA TRP A 207 2.44 3.85 -4.03
C TRP A 207 2.95 4.92 -5.00
N THR A 208 2.50 4.88 -6.24
CA THR A 208 2.85 5.86 -7.26
C THR A 208 1.61 6.53 -7.85
N HIS A 209 1.77 7.80 -8.20
CA HIS A 209 0.94 8.51 -9.16
C HIS A 209 1.68 8.61 -10.48
N LYS A 210 1.23 7.86 -11.50
CA LYS A 210 1.97 7.64 -12.74
C LYS A 210 3.40 7.17 -12.39
N HIS A 211 4.40 8.02 -12.61
CA HIS A 211 5.82 7.78 -12.36
C HIS A 211 6.33 8.38 -11.05
N ILE A 212 5.52 9.19 -10.36
CA ILE A 212 5.90 9.88 -9.13
C ILE A 212 5.55 8.97 -7.94
N THR A 213 6.54 8.66 -7.12
CA THR A 213 6.34 7.97 -5.84
C THR A 213 5.64 8.90 -4.87
N GLY A 214 4.43 8.54 -4.46
CA GLY A 214 3.69 9.30 -3.46
C GLY A 214 3.85 8.78 -2.04
N GLY A 215 4.56 7.66 -1.85
CA GLY A 215 5.08 7.22 -0.56
C GLY A 215 5.27 5.70 -0.43
N TRP A 216 5.83 5.31 0.70
CA TRP A 216 6.21 3.93 1.01
C TRP A 216 5.37 3.36 2.15
N PHE A 217 5.14 2.06 2.13
CA PHE A 217 4.39 1.38 3.17
C PHE A 217 4.76 -0.10 3.26
N THR A 218 4.30 -0.76 4.31
CA THR A 218 4.38 -2.22 4.45
C THR A 218 2.99 -2.82 4.50
N LEU A 219 2.86 -4.03 4.00
CA LEU A 219 1.67 -4.87 4.16
C LEU A 219 2.07 -6.14 4.90
N THR A 220 1.53 -6.33 6.10
CA THR A 220 1.69 -7.59 6.85
C THR A 220 0.48 -8.46 6.62
N LEU A 221 0.68 -9.72 6.22
CA LEU A 221 -0.41 -10.66 5.96
C LEU A 221 -1.28 -10.80 7.21
N ASP A 222 -2.59 -10.73 7.00
CA ASP A 222 -3.56 -10.97 8.05
C ASP A 222 -4.29 -12.28 7.82
N THR A 223 -3.74 -13.33 8.40
CA THR A 223 -4.27 -14.70 8.36
C THR A 223 -5.66 -14.82 8.95
N ASP A 224 -6.01 -13.91 9.84
CA ASP A 224 -7.25 -14.00 10.61
C ASP A 224 -8.42 -13.24 9.96
N MET A 225 -8.21 -12.61 8.80
CA MET A 225 -9.28 -11.92 8.10
C MET A 225 -9.88 -12.83 7.03
N PRO A 226 -11.19 -13.08 7.08
CA PRO A 226 -11.88 -13.87 6.08
C PRO A 226 -11.89 -13.12 4.74
N ILE A 227 -11.50 -13.83 3.69
CA ILE A 227 -11.55 -13.36 2.31
C ILE A 227 -12.64 -14.16 1.62
N ASN A 228 -13.85 -13.58 1.55
CA ASN A 228 -14.83 -14.13 0.61
C ASN A 228 -14.39 -13.76 -0.79
N MET A 229 -14.21 -14.80 -1.61
CA MET A 229 -14.07 -14.72 -3.06
C MET A 229 -15.36 -14.18 -3.68
#